data_AF-A0A937M4U7-F1
#
_entry.id   AF-A0A937M4U7-F1
#
_cell.length_a   1.000
_cell.length_b   1.000
_cell.length_c   1.000
_cell.angle_alpha   90.00
_cell.angle_beta   90.00
_cell.angle_gamma   90.00
#
_symmetry.space_group_name_H-M   'P 1'
#
loop_
_entity.id
_entity.type
_entity.pdbx_description
1 polymer ?
#
loop_
_entity_poly.entity_id
_entity_poly.type
_entity_poly.pdbx_seq_one_letter_code
_entity_poly.pdbx_strand_id
1 'polypeptide(L)'
;WQNIPGSREESVFLSNFSDSVADFAELDAFPDVFWQQILLVKTAVNKELEAKRAAKEVGASLSAEVDIYCDDALAKQLNSLKSELRFALIVSSAKVHALTDAPSTASPTDLDNVKLQVNASSFEKCERCWHHTEDIGQSAAHPTLCQRCVVNVDGQGEPRDFV
;
A
#
# COMPACT_ATOMS: atom_id res chain seq x y z
N TRP A 1 -12.55 10.95 24.91
CA TRP A 1 -12.85 9.72 25.65
C TRP A 1 -14.26 9.22 25.55
N GLN A 2 -15.28 10.04 25.82
CA GLN A 2 -16.67 9.58 25.99
C GLN A 2 -17.30 8.83 24.80
N ASN A 3 -16.81 9.03 23.57
CA ASN A 3 -17.29 8.34 22.37
C ASN A 3 -16.31 7.30 21.80
N ILE A 4 -15.15 7.11 22.44
CA ILE A 4 -14.18 6.11 21.99
C ILE A 4 -14.36 4.89 22.92
N PRO A 5 -14.67 3.70 22.40
CA PRO A 5 -14.94 2.51 23.23
C PRO A 5 -13.65 1.95 23.84
N GLY A 6 -13.77 1.27 24.98
CA GLY A 6 -12.67 0.61 25.69
C GLY A 6 -12.41 1.18 27.09
N SER A 7 -11.60 0.47 27.89
CA SER A 7 -11.18 0.95 29.20
C SER A 7 -10.20 2.11 29.07
N ARG A 8 -10.32 3.10 29.96
CA ARG A 8 -9.53 4.36 29.98
C ARG A 8 -9.97 5.22 31.16
N GLU A 9 -9.14 6.22 31.45
CA GLU A 9 -9.50 7.30 32.36
C GLU A 9 -10.74 8.08 31.88
N GLU A 10 -11.45 8.68 32.84
CA GLU A 10 -12.68 9.45 32.56
C GLU A 10 -12.40 10.65 31.64
N SER A 11 -11.21 11.23 31.74
CA SER A 11 -10.79 12.41 30.98
C SER A 11 -9.40 12.23 30.38
N VAL A 12 -9.18 12.80 29.19
CA VAL A 12 -7.87 12.76 28.51
C VAL A 12 -6.81 13.51 29.29
N PHE A 13 -7.24 14.47 30.13
CA PHE A 13 -6.36 15.20 31.02
C PHE A 13 -5.86 14.37 32.21
N LEU A 14 -6.35 13.14 32.38
CA LEU A 14 -5.91 12.20 33.41
C LEU A 14 -4.98 11.10 32.87
N SER A 15 -4.73 11.07 31.56
CA SER A 15 -3.81 10.11 30.93
C SER A 15 -2.46 10.75 30.61
N ASN A 16 -1.37 10.00 30.76
CA ASN A 16 -0.04 10.41 30.30
C ASN A 16 0.29 9.76 28.96
N PHE A 17 0.92 10.52 28.08
CA PHE A 17 1.39 10.00 26.79
C PHE A 17 2.46 8.91 26.95
N SER A 18 3.34 9.04 27.95
CA SER A 18 4.44 8.09 28.21
C SER A 18 3.95 6.67 28.49
N ASP A 19 2.76 6.53 29.07
CA ASP A 19 2.24 5.25 29.51
C ASP A 19 1.84 4.37 28.31
N SER A 20 1.56 4.99 27.16
CA SER A 20 1.19 4.30 25.92
C SER A 20 2.38 3.89 25.05
N VAL A 21 3.60 4.38 25.31
CA VAL A 21 4.76 4.06 24.45
C VAL A 21 5.07 2.56 24.45
N ALA A 22 4.85 1.90 25.59
CA ALA A 22 5.05 0.45 25.71
C ALA A 22 4.03 -0.39 24.91
N ASP A 23 2.90 0.20 24.50
CA ASP A 23 1.88 -0.48 23.71
C ASP A 23 2.27 -0.62 22.22
N PHE A 24 3.28 0.14 21.77
CA PHE A 24 3.72 0.20 20.36
C PHE A 24 5.13 -0.40 20.20
N ALA A 25 5.28 -1.68 20.50
CA ALA A 25 6.55 -2.39 20.38
C ALA A 25 7.10 -2.41 18.94
N GLU A 26 6.24 -2.25 17.93
CA GLU A 26 6.59 -2.15 16.52
C GLU A 26 7.39 -0.91 16.15
N LEU A 27 7.44 0.13 17.01
CA LEU A 27 8.24 1.34 16.79
C LEU A 27 9.74 1.03 16.62
N ASP A 28 10.23 -0.05 17.23
CA ASP A 28 11.60 -0.50 17.08
C ASP A 28 11.87 -1.10 15.68
N ALA A 29 10.88 -1.79 15.12
CA ALA A 29 10.99 -2.43 13.81
C ALA A 29 10.73 -1.46 12.65
N PHE A 30 9.81 -0.51 12.84
CA PHE A 30 9.37 0.45 11.83
C PHE A 30 9.42 1.89 12.37
N PRO A 31 10.63 2.44 12.59
CA PRO A 31 10.79 3.79 13.12
C PRO A 31 10.32 4.87 12.13
N ASP A 32 10.15 6.11 12.60
CA ASP A 32 9.70 7.24 11.77
C ASP A 32 10.46 7.39 10.44
N VAL A 33 11.78 7.17 10.46
CA VAL A 33 12.63 7.25 9.26
C VAL A 33 12.25 6.23 8.19
N PHE A 34 11.75 5.05 8.60
CA PHE A 34 11.22 4.05 7.67
C PHE A 34 9.98 4.60 6.97
N TRP A 35 9.00 5.10 7.73
CA TRP A 35 7.76 5.63 7.17
C TRP A 35 7.97 6.90 6.34
N GLN A 36 8.92 7.76 6.73
CA GLN A 36 9.35 8.90 5.91
C GLN A 36 9.86 8.43 4.55
N GLN A 37 10.66 7.36 4.49
CA GLN A 37 11.12 6.80 3.22
C GLN A 37 9.96 6.23 2.38
N ILE A 38 9.00 5.52 3.00
CA ILE A 38 7.78 5.06 2.30
C ILE A 38 6.98 6.23 1.73
N LEU A 39 6.87 7.35 2.47
CA LEU A 39 6.17 8.56 2.02
C LEU A 39 6.87 9.26 0.86
N LEU A 40 8.21 9.27 0.82
CA LEU A 40 8.96 9.78 -0.33
C LEU A 40 8.67 8.95 -1.59
N VAL A 41 8.71 7.62 -1.48
CA VAL A 41 8.35 6.73 -2.59
C VAL A 41 6.91 6.92 -3.03
N LYS A 42 5.97 7.01 -2.07
CA LYS A 42 4.56 7.30 -2.35
C LYS A 42 4.36 8.61 -3.10
N THR A 43 5.12 9.64 -2.73
CA THR A 43 5.08 10.95 -3.39
C THR A 43 5.53 10.84 -4.85
N ALA A 44 6.63 10.11 -5.12
CA ALA A 44 7.09 9.82 -6.47
C ALA A 44 6.06 9.02 -7.29
N VAL A 45 5.46 7.99 -6.70
CA VAL A 45 4.39 7.19 -7.32
C VAL A 45 3.16 8.03 -7.65
N ASN A 46 2.73 8.90 -6.73
CA ASN A 46 1.61 9.81 -6.97
C ASN A 46 1.88 10.77 -8.14
N LYS A 47 3.11 11.31 -8.23
CA LYS A 47 3.50 12.19 -9.34
C LYS A 47 3.41 11.47 -10.69
N GLU A 48 3.90 10.24 -10.77
CA GLU A 48 3.80 9.44 -12.00
C GLU A 48 2.35 9.05 -12.32
N LEU A 49 1.54 8.69 -11.31
CA LEU A 49 0.11 8.43 -11.48
C LEU A 49 -0.64 9.65 -12.05
N GLU A 50 -0.33 10.86 -11.57
CA GLU A 50 -0.90 12.10 -12.12
C GLU A 50 -0.49 12.33 -13.58
N ALA A 51 0.78 12.05 -13.94
CA ALA A 51 1.22 12.12 -15.33
C ALA A 51 0.44 11.13 -16.22
N LYS A 52 0.23 9.90 -15.74
CA LYS A 52 -0.57 8.88 -16.43
C LYS A 52 -2.06 9.24 -16.54
N ARG A 53 -2.62 9.91 -15.53
CA ARG A 53 -3.99 10.47 -15.58
C ARG A 53 -4.11 11.57 -16.63
N ALA A 54 -3.16 12.50 -16.67
CA ALA A 54 -3.14 13.57 -17.67
C ALA A 54 -3.05 13.01 -19.10
N ALA A 55 -2.32 11.90 -19.28
CA ALA A 55 -2.24 11.15 -20.54
C ALA A 55 -3.47 10.25 -20.83
N LYS A 56 -4.44 10.17 -19.90
CA LYS A 56 -5.61 9.28 -19.96
C LYS A 56 -5.28 7.79 -20.03
N GLU A 57 -4.09 7.40 -19.57
CA GLU A 57 -3.65 6.00 -19.51
C GLU A 57 -4.18 5.31 -18.25
N VAL A 58 -4.27 6.04 -17.14
CA VAL A 58 -4.77 5.55 -15.85
C VAL A 58 -5.91 6.44 -15.36
N GLY A 59 -6.97 5.85 -14.84
CA GLY A 59 -8.05 6.56 -14.16
C GLY A 59 -7.79 6.70 -12.67
N ALA A 60 -8.34 5.79 -11.87
CA ALA A 60 -8.15 5.76 -10.42
C ALA A 60 -6.79 5.13 -10.05
N SER A 61 -6.20 5.47 -8.90
CA SER A 61 -4.92 4.83 -8.49
C SER A 61 -5.09 3.32 -8.32
N LEU A 62 -6.26 2.89 -7.85
CA LEU A 62 -6.59 1.47 -7.71
C LEU A 62 -6.75 0.76 -9.06
N SER A 63 -6.81 1.46 -10.20
CA SER A 63 -6.74 0.81 -11.52
C SER A 63 -5.30 0.74 -12.05
N ALA A 64 -4.28 0.99 -11.23
CA ALA A 64 -2.88 0.99 -11.63
C ALA A 64 -2.08 -0.16 -11.01
N GLU A 65 -1.05 -0.57 -11.74
CA GLU A 65 0.01 -1.46 -11.30
C GLU A 65 1.35 -0.71 -11.40
N VAL A 66 2.17 -0.85 -10.36
CA VAL A 66 3.42 -0.11 -10.21
C VAL A 66 4.58 -1.08 -10.04
N ASP A 67 5.55 -0.99 -10.93
CA ASP A 67 6.85 -1.61 -10.78
C ASP A 67 7.84 -0.53 -10.32
N ILE A 68 8.47 -0.77 -9.17
CA ILE A 68 9.42 0.14 -8.51
C ILE A 68 10.81 -0.45 -8.67
N TYR A 69 11.70 0.28 -9.31
CA TYR A 69 13.09 -0.10 -9.50
C TYR A 69 13.95 0.77 -8.61
N CYS A 70 14.63 0.17 -7.65
CA CYS A 70 15.43 0.91 -6.67
C CYS A 70 16.69 0.17 -6.21
N ASP A 71 17.53 0.86 -5.45
CA ASP A 71 18.70 0.23 -4.83
C ASP A 71 18.31 -0.82 -3.78
N ASP A 72 19.27 -1.69 -3.42
CA ASP A 72 19.04 -2.79 -2.49
C ASP A 72 18.58 -2.34 -1.10
N ALA A 73 19.00 -1.15 -0.66
CA ALA A 73 18.66 -0.65 0.67
C ALA A 73 17.16 -0.28 0.72
N LEU A 74 16.69 0.47 -0.26
CA LEU A 74 15.28 0.82 -0.38
C LEU A 74 14.43 -0.41 -0.71
N ALA A 75 14.93 -1.31 -1.58
CA ALA A 75 14.20 -2.53 -1.93
C ALA A 75 13.91 -3.41 -0.70
N LYS A 76 14.86 -3.53 0.24
CA LYS A 76 14.64 -4.24 1.51
C LYS A 76 13.54 -3.60 2.35
N GLN A 77 13.51 -2.28 2.44
CA GLN A 77 12.47 -1.56 3.18
C GLN A 77 11.10 -1.75 2.54
N LEU A 78 10.98 -1.54 1.22
CA LEU A 78 9.70 -1.71 0.52
C LEU A 78 9.17 -3.15 0.60
N ASN A 79 10.05 -4.14 0.44
CA ASN A 79 9.67 -5.55 0.52
C ASN A 79 9.28 -6.00 1.94
N SER A 80 9.68 -5.27 2.99
CA SER A 80 9.23 -5.58 4.36
C SER A 80 7.72 -5.38 4.55
N LEU A 81 7.09 -4.52 3.73
CA LEU A 81 5.63 -4.33 3.69
C LEU A 81 4.90 -5.45 2.91
N LYS A 82 5.63 -6.40 2.29
CA LYS A 82 5.08 -7.54 1.54
C LYS A 82 3.98 -7.10 0.56
N SER A 83 2.87 -7.85 0.51
CA SER A 83 1.69 -7.52 -0.30
C SER A 83 0.94 -6.25 0.16
N GLU A 84 1.25 -5.70 1.34
CA GLU A 84 0.62 -4.49 1.85
C GLU A 84 1.26 -3.20 1.31
N LEU A 85 2.41 -3.29 0.65
CA LEU A 85 3.02 -2.14 -0.04
C LEU A 85 2.02 -1.46 -1.00
N ARG A 86 1.20 -2.25 -1.70
CA ARG A 86 0.15 -1.72 -2.59
C ARG A 86 -0.90 -0.88 -1.84
N PHE A 87 -1.16 -1.18 -0.56
CA PHE A 87 -2.09 -0.42 0.26
C PHE A 87 -1.48 0.91 0.71
N ALA A 88 -0.20 0.89 1.09
CA ALA A 88 0.54 2.12 1.42
C ALA A 88 0.55 3.09 0.22
N LEU A 89 0.72 2.55 -1.00
CA LEU A 89 0.75 3.29 -2.27
C LEU A 89 -0.64 3.53 -2.89
N ILE A 90 -1.69 2.89 -2.38
CA ILE A 90 -3.07 2.99 -2.89
C ILE A 90 -3.17 2.58 -4.37
N VAL A 91 -2.56 1.45 -4.73
CA VAL A 91 -2.58 0.86 -6.08
C VAL A 91 -3.00 -0.60 -6.02
N SER A 92 -3.27 -1.23 -7.16
CA SER A 92 -3.69 -2.64 -7.20
C SER A 92 -2.55 -3.64 -7.13
N SER A 93 -1.39 -3.24 -7.63
CA SER A 93 -0.17 -4.03 -7.58
C SER A 93 1.02 -3.10 -7.35
N ALA A 94 1.95 -3.53 -6.50
CA ALA A 94 3.22 -2.89 -6.28
C ALA A 94 4.30 -3.98 -6.25
N LYS A 95 5.24 -3.94 -7.18
CA LYS A 95 6.36 -4.89 -7.28
C LYS A 95 7.68 -4.13 -7.19
N VAL A 96 8.65 -4.72 -6.50
CA VAL A 96 9.96 -4.12 -6.26
C VAL A 96 11.02 -4.91 -7.00
N HIS A 97 11.85 -4.21 -7.75
CA HIS A 97 12.90 -4.77 -8.61
C HIS A 97 14.21 -4.03 -8.37
N ALA A 98 15.32 -4.64 -8.79
CA ALA A 98 16.62 -3.98 -8.73
C ALA A 98 16.69 -2.80 -9.72
N LEU A 99 17.34 -1.70 -9.34
CA LEU A 99 17.49 -0.52 -10.20
C LEU A 99 18.14 -0.84 -11.56
N THR A 100 19.01 -1.86 -11.60
CA THR A 100 19.69 -2.33 -12.82
C THR A 100 18.75 -3.00 -13.81
N ASP A 101 17.60 -3.50 -13.35
CA ASP A 101 16.60 -4.19 -14.17
C ASP A 101 15.56 -3.21 -14.75
N ALA A 102 15.73 -1.91 -14.47
CA ALA A 102 14.82 -0.88 -14.95
C ALA A 102 14.81 -0.83 -16.49
N PRO A 103 13.66 -1.08 -17.14
CA PRO A 103 13.56 -0.96 -18.59
C PRO A 103 13.72 0.49 -19.03
N SER A 104 14.00 0.70 -20.31
CA SER A 104 14.09 2.05 -20.89
C SER A 104 12.78 2.83 -20.82
N THR A 105 11.66 2.15 -20.59
CA THR A 105 10.32 2.72 -20.41
C THR A 105 10.03 3.15 -18.97
N ALA A 106 10.91 2.85 -18.00
CA ALA A 106 10.73 3.29 -16.62
C ALA A 106 11.07 4.79 -16.49
N SER A 107 10.13 5.55 -15.95
CA SER A 107 10.24 6.98 -15.70
C SER A 107 11.20 7.25 -14.53
N PRO A 108 12.16 8.19 -14.66
CA PRO A 108 12.94 8.66 -13.52
C PRO A 108 12.04 9.42 -12.54
N THR A 109 12.45 9.49 -11.28
CA THR A 109 11.74 10.23 -10.23
C THR A 109 12.60 11.33 -9.65
N ASP A 110 12.06 12.10 -8.70
CA ASP A 110 12.82 13.08 -7.92
C ASP A 110 13.75 12.41 -6.88
N LEU A 111 13.71 11.07 -6.78
CA LEU A 111 14.65 10.24 -6.03
C LEU A 111 15.63 9.61 -7.02
N ASP A 112 16.90 9.99 -6.97
CA ASP A 112 17.93 9.53 -7.92
C ASP A 112 18.07 7.99 -8.00
N ASN A 113 17.74 7.32 -6.90
CA ASN A 113 17.80 5.87 -6.75
C ASN A 113 16.46 5.16 -7.02
N VAL A 114 15.46 5.82 -7.62
CA VAL A 114 14.15 5.23 -7.94
C VAL A 114 13.73 5.55 -9.36
N LYS A 115 13.34 4.50 -10.10
CA LYS A 115 12.58 4.58 -11.35
C LYS A 115 11.25 3.85 -11.20
N LEU A 116 10.24 4.31 -11.92
CA LEU A 116 8.89 3.77 -11.85
C LEU A 116 8.40 3.37 -13.23
N GLN A 117 7.72 2.23 -13.30
CA GLN A 117 6.86 1.91 -14.43
C GLN A 117 5.43 1.77 -13.89
N VAL A 118 4.53 2.62 -14.39
CA VAL A 118 3.12 2.65 -13.99
C VAL A 118 2.26 2.30 -15.20
N ASN A 119 1.45 1.27 -15.06
CA ASN A 119 0.53 0.82 -16.11
C ASN A 119 -0.90 0.75 -15.56
N ALA A 120 -1.89 0.89 -16.42
CA ALA A 120 -3.25 0.47 -16.06
C ALA A 120 -3.29 -1.04 -15.87
N SER A 121 -4.01 -1.50 -14.85
CA SER A 121 -4.25 -2.92 -14.64
C SER A 121 -5.12 -3.48 -15.77
N SER A 122 -4.75 -4.67 -16.26
CA SER A 122 -5.54 -5.42 -17.23
C SER A 122 -6.62 -6.29 -16.56
N PHE A 123 -6.63 -6.36 -15.23
CA PHE A 123 -7.58 -7.15 -14.48
C PHE A 123 -8.90 -6.41 -14.25
N GLU A 124 -9.95 -7.19 -14.00
CA GLU A 124 -11.27 -6.65 -13.66
C GLU A 124 -11.26 -5.94 -12.31
N LYS A 125 -12.21 -5.04 -12.08
CA LYS A 125 -12.36 -4.31 -10.81
C LYS A 125 -13.19 -5.13 -9.82
N CYS A 126 -12.67 -5.36 -8.62
CA CYS A 126 -13.45 -5.94 -7.51
C CYS A 126 -14.50 -4.95 -6.98
N GLU A 127 -15.78 -5.33 -6.94
CA GLU A 127 -16.86 -4.40 -6.57
C GLU A 127 -16.88 -3.99 -5.09
N ARG A 128 -16.19 -4.74 -4.20
CA ARG A 128 -16.12 -4.43 -2.76
C ARG A 128 -14.94 -3.52 -2.39
N CYS A 129 -13.74 -3.82 -2.89
CA CYS A 129 -12.53 -3.10 -2.50
C CYS A 129 -11.91 -2.23 -3.60
N TRP A 130 -12.48 -2.28 -4.81
CA TRP A 130 -12.06 -1.54 -6.00
C TRP A 130 -10.65 -1.80 -6.51
N HIS A 131 -9.94 -2.77 -5.93
CA HIS A 131 -8.71 -3.26 -6.51
C HIS A 131 -8.98 -4.11 -7.76
N HIS A 132 -8.03 -4.07 -8.67
CA HIS A 132 -7.96 -4.88 -9.87
C HIS A 132 -7.01 -6.04 -9.64
N THR A 133 -7.51 -7.27 -9.69
CA THR A 133 -6.73 -8.47 -9.36
C THR A 133 -7.13 -9.64 -10.24
N GLU A 134 -6.16 -10.53 -10.51
CA GLU A 134 -6.35 -11.70 -11.39
C GLU A 134 -7.34 -12.76 -10.85
N ASP A 135 -7.68 -12.68 -9.57
CA ASP A 135 -8.45 -13.69 -8.84
C ASP A 135 -9.97 -13.42 -8.79
N ILE A 136 -10.42 -12.33 -9.43
CA ILE A 136 -11.86 -12.03 -9.57
C ILE A 136 -12.51 -13.06 -10.49
N GLY A 137 -13.70 -13.53 -10.10
CA GLY A 137 -14.43 -14.59 -10.82
C GLY A 137 -14.09 -16.02 -10.40
N GLN A 138 -13.07 -16.21 -9.54
CA GLN A 138 -12.72 -17.55 -9.04
C GLN A 138 -13.72 -18.11 -8.02
N SER A 139 -14.51 -17.25 -7.35
CA SER A 139 -15.58 -17.68 -6.44
C SER A 139 -16.93 -17.72 -7.16
N ALA A 140 -17.57 -18.90 -7.20
CA ALA A 140 -18.90 -19.05 -7.76
C ALA A 140 -19.98 -18.29 -6.95
N ALA A 141 -19.79 -18.17 -5.63
CA ALA A 141 -20.70 -17.45 -4.74
C ALA A 141 -20.54 -15.91 -4.87
N HIS A 142 -19.33 -15.45 -5.18
CA HIS A 142 -18.98 -14.04 -5.28
C HIS A 142 -18.21 -13.73 -6.57
N PRO A 143 -18.88 -13.80 -7.75
CA PRO A 143 -18.19 -13.73 -9.05
C PRO A 143 -17.54 -12.38 -9.34
N THR A 144 -17.93 -11.31 -8.65
CA THR A 144 -17.40 -9.95 -8.84
C THR A 144 -16.39 -9.54 -7.75
N LEU A 145 -16.03 -10.46 -6.84
CA LEU A 145 -15.12 -10.18 -5.73
C LEU A 145 -13.79 -10.91 -5.90
N CYS A 146 -12.71 -10.27 -5.46
CA CYS A 146 -11.41 -10.91 -5.28
C CYS A 146 -11.41 -11.83 -4.04
N GLN A 147 -10.49 -12.79 -3.96
CA GLN A 147 -10.41 -13.76 -2.86
C GLN A 147 -10.23 -13.09 -1.51
N ARG A 148 -9.47 -11.99 -1.46
CA ARG A 148 -9.32 -11.16 -0.25
C ARG A 148 -10.68 -10.65 0.27
N CYS A 149 -11.56 -10.23 -0.63
CA CYS A 149 -12.90 -9.79 -0.25
C CYS A 149 -13.79 -10.96 0.16
N VAL A 150 -13.66 -12.12 -0.48
CA VAL A 150 -14.39 -13.34 -0.09
C VAL A 150 -14.02 -13.76 1.33
N VAL A 151 -12.72 -13.82 1.66
CA VAL A 151 -12.24 -14.15 3.01
C VAL A 151 -12.73 -13.14 4.06
N ASN A 152 -12.90 -11.87 3.69
CA ASN A 152 -13.40 -10.84 4.60
C ASN A 152 -14.93 -10.85 4.79
N VAL A 153 -15.69 -11.39 3.84
CA VAL A 153 -17.16 -11.43 3.93
C VAL A 153 -17.63 -12.74 4.55
N ASP A 154 -17.08 -13.87 4.11
CA ASP A 154 -17.51 -15.22 4.51
C ASP A 154 -16.47 -15.97 5.35
N GLY A 155 -15.24 -15.48 5.42
CA GLY A 155 -14.13 -16.12 6.14
C GLY A 155 -13.83 -15.48 7.50
N GLN A 156 -12.60 -15.68 7.97
CA GLN A 156 -12.12 -15.15 9.26
C GLN A 156 -11.59 -13.71 9.18
N GLY A 157 -11.68 -13.07 8.01
CA GLY A 157 -10.96 -11.83 7.74
C GLY A 157 -9.53 -12.06 7.26
N GLU A 158 -9.02 -11.09 6.51
CA GLU A 158 -7.61 -11.09 6.10
C GLU A 158 -6.70 -10.66 7.27
N PRO A 159 -5.56 -11.32 7.50
CA PRO A 159 -4.56 -10.81 8.42
C PRO A 159 -3.93 -9.53 7.83
N ARG A 160 -3.70 -8.54 8.69
CA ARG A 160 -3.05 -7.27 8.34
C ARG A 160 -1.92 -6.99 9.34
N ASP A 161 -0.72 -6.79 8.83
CA ASP A 161 0.48 -6.56 9.64
C ASP A 161 0.68 -5.07 9.97
N PHE A 162 0.04 -4.15 9.22
CA PHE A 162 0.32 -2.70 9.26
C PHE A 162 -0.96 -1.84 9.40
N VAL A 163 -1.97 -2.28 10.14
CA VAL A 163 -3.28 -1.61 10.33
C VAL A 163 -3.58 -1.34 11.79
#